data_AF-A0A388LM19-F1
#
_entry.id   AF-A0A388LM19-F1
#
_cell.length_a   1.000
_cell.length_b   1.000
_cell.length_c   1.000
_cell.angle_alpha   90.00
_cell.angle_beta   90.00
_cell.angle_gamma   90.00
#
_symmetry.space_group_name_H-M   'P 1'
#
loop_
_entity.id
_entity.type
_entity.pdbx_description
1 polymer ?
#
loop_
_entity_poly.entity_id
_entity_poly.type
_entity_poly.pdbx_seq_one_letter_code
_entity_poly.pdbx_strand_id
1 'polypeptide(L)'
;MWDTNSMAVLQTFYKSQTLRGAKGRVVTSLRFCASRPQTSLLIAGHASGTIQVWDYQRKECMATLDVHEQKVVQAFFHPHLPYILSASCDGTVMAWSDSDYQLQYTLCSGLTGLSDGILCRNDSMLGLYSKEEALRFITLEHNGPKRNDFENSVKMEVGNAIEESDKRLWFEKTDAHSIKSLVAELISVRVKRRALEEGLEKERETHAQRMNEVESELSDVRTERQVLGVRFETLQEEHEREKGMLLERVDELGSQITNLMTEREELKERMERSKVRIQELESRLEMDGGVGERSERFDGVPSVVPQVEFLHPLREFSLDELKTATNDFHDDSKVEHRHYGCVYVGKTTPVVVKRFDGGNNMTRDKHVQLTRDFVDLLKSLEHPHLQKLLGVCYGGNCLVYEHMASGSVKEWISSIEGSRRGFLPWCVRLRIMAQVAQALAFLHSSKSLGGGPIIHRAIKPENILLGTSNLVAKLAEVDAALLAPDSKDVDAAPGMPMSNRADAQYMAPEFLHREVFTQQTDIYAFGITILEILTGKFKDAFGSMEDAVDDPAVFGSTLDPNAGSWDVQLAMEAAQVGLRCANPNRRLRPSMRTGEGAILPALESIASKVELADSIEDVRRMSLCE
;
A
#
# COMPACT_ATOMS: atom_id res chain seq x y z
N MET A 1 0.48 23.29 -2.96
CA MET A 1 -0.15 24.05 -4.06
C MET A 1 0.85 24.16 -5.21
N TRP A 2 1.02 23.07 -5.95
CA TRP A 2 1.63 23.09 -7.27
C TRP A 2 0.53 22.67 -8.22
N ASP A 3 0.11 23.60 -9.08
CA ASP A 3 -0.53 23.22 -10.33
C ASP A 3 0.59 23.15 -11.35
N THR A 4 1.02 21.92 -11.64
CA THR A 4 2.10 21.61 -12.59
C THR A 4 1.74 21.99 -14.02
N ASN A 5 0.47 22.20 -14.33
CA ASN A 5 0.00 22.55 -15.67
C ASN A 5 -0.17 24.05 -15.87
N SER A 6 -0.58 24.81 -14.85
CA SER A 6 -0.87 26.25 -15.02
C SER A 6 0.21 27.20 -14.52
N MET A 7 1.11 26.79 -13.60
CA MET A 7 2.03 27.71 -12.89
C MET A 7 1.33 28.96 -12.29
N ALA A 8 -0.01 28.98 -12.19
CA ALA A 8 -0.77 30.22 -12.06
C ALA A 8 -0.84 30.73 -10.62
N VAL A 9 -0.85 29.81 -9.65
CA VAL A 9 -0.88 30.17 -8.22
C VAL A 9 0.41 30.91 -7.84
N LEU A 10 1.57 30.44 -8.32
CA LEU A 10 2.86 31.12 -8.14
C LEU A 10 2.93 32.43 -8.93
N GLN A 11 2.49 32.47 -10.19
CA GLN A 11 2.52 33.72 -10.98
C GLN A 11 1.64 34.83 -10.41
N THR A 12 0.56 34.52 -9.70
CA THR A 12 -0.29 35.56 -9.08
C THR A 12 0.34 36.12 -7.81
N PHE A 13 1.00 35.29 -7.00
CA PHE A 13 1.84 35.73 -5.88
C PHE A 13 3.07 36.51 -6.35
N TYR A 14 3.67 36.15 -7.49
CA TYR A 14 4.78 36.89 -8.10
C TYR A 14 4.33 38.20 -8.78
N LYS A 15 3.16 38.23 -9.43
CA LYS A 15 2.64 39.45 -10.10
C LYS A 15 2.12 40.49 -9.11
N SER A 16 1.65 40.11 -7.91
CA SER A 16 1.26 41.10 -6.90
C SER A 16 2.44 41.91 -6.36
N GLN A 17 3.70 41.43 -6.49
CA GLN A 17 4.90 42.25 -6.27
C GLN A 17 5.07 43.39 -7.29
N THR A 18 4.33 43.37 -8.40
CA THR A 18 4.47 44.35 -9.50
C THR A 18 3.33 45.37 -9.55
N LEU A 19 2.58 45.57 -8.46
CA LEU A 19 1.82 46.81 -8.26
C LEU A 19 2.64 47.74 -7.36
N ARG A 20 3.17 48.78 -7.99
CA ARG A 20 3.98 49.84 -7.40
C ARG A 20 3.41 50.31 -6.06
N GLY A 21 4.21 50.23 -5.00
CA GLY A 21 4.02 51.06 -3.81
C GLY A 21 3.99 50.38 -2.44
N ALA A 22 4.74 49.31 -2.17
CA ALA A 22 5.07 48.96 -0.78
C ALA A 22 6.41 48.19 -0.71
N LYS A 23 7.39 48.76 0.00
CA LYS A 23 8.70 48.14 0.25
C LYS A 23 8.55 46.90 1.14
N GLY A 24 9.13 45.77 0.73
CA GLY A 24 9.79 44.84 1.67
C GLY A 24 8.95 43.95 2.60
N ARG A 25 7.79 43.42 2.17
CA ARG A 25 7.03 42.46 2.99
C ARG A 25 7.53 41.03 2.80
N VAL A 26 8.56 40.62 3.55
CA VAL A 26 8.98 39.20 3.63
C VAL A 26 7.88 38.38 4.30
N VAL A 27 7.37 37.35 3.62
CA VAL A 27 6.40 36.41 4.19
C VAL A 27 7.15 35.49 5.16
N THR A 28 6.63 35.36 6.37
CA THR A 28 7.25 34.63 7.47
C THR A 28 6.52 33.35 7.82
N SER A 29 5.21 33.29 7.57
CA SER A 29 4.39 32.10 7.78
C SER A 29 3.25 32.02 6.76
N LEU A 30 2.87 30.82 6.35
CA LEU A 30 1.75 30.57 5.42
C LEU A 30 0.93 29.35 5.89
N ARG A 31 -0.39 29.50 6.08
CA ARG A 31 -1.27 28.42 6.57
C ARG A 31 -2.63 28.40 5.88
N PHE A 32 -3.11 27.22 5.51
CA PHE A 32 -4.49 27.04 5.01
C PHE A 32 -5.49 27.03 6.16
N CYS A 33 -6.71 27.48 5.88
CA CYS A 33 -7.84 27.28 6.76
C CYS A 33 -8.24 25.79 6.76
N ALA A 34 -7.84 25.05 7.79
CA ALA A 34 -8.17 23.63 7.94
C ALA A 34 -9.52 23.40 8.65
N SER A 35 -10.09 24.41 9.30
CA SER A 35 -11.34 24.31 10.07
C SER A 35 -12.60 24.25 9.21
N ARG A 36 -12.51 24.66 7.93
CA ARG A 36 -13.65 24.73 7.02
C ARG A 36 -13.26 24.21 5.62
N PRO A 37 -13.49 22.91 5.33
CA PRO A 37 -13.09 22.29 4.06
C PRO A 37 -13.78 22.89 2.82
N GLN A 38 -14.84 23.69 3.01
CA GLN A 38 -15.55 24.42 1.96
C GLN A 38 -14.96 25.82 1.67
N THR A 39 -13.97 26.29 2.44
CA THR A 39 -13.42 27.65 2.28
C THR A 39 -12.03 27.64 1.66
N SER A 40 -11.85 28.40 0.59
CA SER A 40 -10.58 28.57 -0.12
C SER A 40 -9.68 29.62 0.55
N LEU A 41 -9.57 29.61 1.89
CA LEU A 41 -8.85 30.63 2.64
C LEU A 41 -7.41 30.25 2.99
N LEU A 42 -6.51 31.23 2.88
CA LEU A 42 -5.08 31.15 3.17
C LEU A 42 -4.67 32.37 4.01
N ILE A 43 -3.92 32.17 5.08
CA ILE A 43 -3.36 33.26 5.89
C ILE A 43 -1.84 33.35 5.74
N ALA A 44 -1.35 34.57 5.55
CA ALA A 44 0.07 34.90 5.37
C ALA A 44 0.53 35.90 6.43
N GLY A 45 1.47 35.51 7.27
CA GLY A 45 2.15 36.40 8.22
C GLY A 45 3.37 37.05 7.58
N HIS A 46 3.67 38.29 7.96
CA HIS A 46 4.78 39.05 7.41
C HIS A 46 5.74 39.58 8.48
N ALA A 47 6.99 39.78 8.06
CA ALA A 47 8.04 40.37 8.89
C ALA A 47 7.76 41.82 9.29
N SER A 48 6.87 42.50 8.58
CA SER A 48 6.43 43.87 8.88
C SER A 48 5.41 43.95 10.02
N GLY A 49 5.00 42.83 10.63
CA GLY A 49 3.98 42.83 11.68
C GLY A 49 2.54 42.77 11.15
N THR A 50 2.38 42.47 9.86
CA THR A 50 1.08 42.41 9.19
C THR A 50 0.66 40.97 8.91
N ILE A 51 -0.64 40.68 8.91
CA ILE A 51 -1.21 39.44 8.38
C ILE A 51 -2.11 39.74 7.19
N GLN A 52 -2.12 38.84 6.20
CA GLN A 52 -3.02 38.90 5.07
C GLN A 52 -3.85 37.64 4.97
N VAL A 53 -5.16 37.80 4.77
CA VAL A 53 -6.09 36.71 4.50
C VAL A 53 -6.44 36.74 3.02
N TRP A 54 -6.26 35.61 2.35
CA TRP A 54 -6.42 35.43 0.91
C TRP A 54 -7.47 34.39 0.62
N ASP A 55 -8.28 34.62 -0.42
CA ASP A 55 -9.03 33.57 -1.10
C ASP A 55 -8.19 33.08 -2.29
N TYR A 56 -7.62 31.88 -2.18
CA TYR A 56 -6.70 31.38 -3.21
C TYR A 56 -7.42 30.85 -4.46
N GLN A 57 -8.72 30.53 -4.39
CA GLN A 57 -9.51 30.17 -5.57
C GLN A 57 -9.91 31.42 -6.36
N ARG A 58 -10.35 32.47 -5.65
CA ARG A 58 -10.69 33.77 -6.27
C ARG A 58 -9.46 34.61 -6.62
N LYS A 59 -8.30 34.28 -6.04
CA LYS A 59 -7.03 35.00 -6.19
C LYS A 59 -7.07 36.44 -5.67
N GLU A 60 -7.84 36.67 -4.61
CA GLU A 60 -8.07 38.00 -4.02
C GLU A 60 -7.59 38.07 -2.57
N CYS A 61 -7.07 39.23 -2.17
CA CYS A 61 -6.73 39.52 -0.77
C CYS A 61 -8.00 40.02 -0.07
N MET A 62 -8.53 39.21 0.84
CA MET A 62 -9.76 39.49 1.59
C MET A 62 -9.54 40.52 2.69
N ALA A 63 -8.40 40.47 3.38
CA ALA A 63 -8.06 41.40 4.44
C ALA A 63 -6.53 41.55 4.58
N THR A 64 -6.08 42.76 4.93
CA THR A 64 -4.71 43.03 5.39
C THR A 64 -4.83 43.71 6.75
N LEU A 65 -4.25 43.10 7.78
CA LEU A 65 -4.35 43.53 9.17
C LEU A 65 -2.96 43.89 9.67
N ASP A 66 -2.80 45.11 10.18
CA ASP A 66 -1.62 45.53 10.92
C ASP A 66 -1.80 45.10 12.37
N VAL A 67 -1.13 44.01 12.76
CA VAL A 67 -1.46 43.29 14.00
C VAL A 67 -0.41 43.43 15.08
N HIS A 68 0.87 43.53 14.68
CA HIS A 68 2.01 43.57 15.58
C HIS A 68 2.96 44.68 15.13
N GLU A 69 3.66 45.31 16.08
CA GLU A 69 4.73 46.27 15.75
C GLU A 69 6.02 45.55 15.29
N GLN A 70 6.15 44.28 15.66
CA GLN A 70 7.28 43.41 15.36
C GLN A 70 6.89 42.27 14.42
N LYS A 71 7.89 41.51 13.96
CA LYS A 71 7.72 40.40 13.01
C LYS A 71 6.69 39.38 13.52
N VAL A 72 5.66 39.14 12.69
CA VAL A 72 4.77 37.98 12.89
C VAL A 72 5.55 36.72 12.62
N VAL A 73 5.62 35.83 13.60
CA VAL A 73 6.30 34.54 13.52
C VAL A 73 5.36 33.50 12.92
N GLN A 74 4.11 33.48 13.39
CA GLN A 74 3.11 32.54 12.93
C GLN A 74 1.72 33.18 12.94
N ALA A 75 0.90 32.84 11.94
CA ALA A 75 -0.54 33.11 11.96
C ALA A 75 -1.33 31.90 11.48
N PHE A 76 -2.47 31.62 12.13
CA PHE A 76 -3.29 30.44 11.84
C PHE A 76 -4.77 30.66 12.18
N PHE A 77 -5.64 29.96 11.46
CA PHE A 77 -7.04 29.81 11.84
C PHE A 77 -7.17 28.76 12.95
N HIS A 78 -7.95 29.05 13.97
CA HIS A 78 -8.26 28.07 14.99
C HIS A 78 -9.16 26.94 14.40
N PRO A 79 -8.94 25.64 14.75
CA PRO A 79 -9.66 24.51 14.16
C PRO A 79 -11.15 24.50 14.50
N HIS A 80 -11.52 24.95 15.71
CA HIS A 80 -12.91 24.88 16.20
C HIS A 80 -13.55 26.23 16.58
N LEU A 81 -12.77 27.22 17.05
CA LEU A 81 -13.25 28.54 17.45
C LEU A 81 -13.18 29.54 16.28
N PRO A 82 -14.04 30.57 16.25
CA PRO A 82 -14.09 31.58 15.19
C PRO A 82 -12.97 32.63 15.36
N TYR A 83 -11.72 32.17 15.54
CA TYR A 83 -10.57 33.02 15.80
C TYR A 83 -9.43 32.80 14.81
N ILE A 84 -8.80 33.89 14.43
CA ILE A 84 -7.49 33.95 13.80
C ILE A 84 -6.48 34.29 14.88
N LEU A 85 -5.42 33.52 14.98
CA LEU A 85 -4.37 33.72 15.97
C LEU A 85 -3.10 34.19 15.27
N SER A 86 -2.43 35.14 15.90
CA SER A 86 -1.19 35.75 15.41
C SER A 86 -0.18 35.82 16.55
N ALA A 87 1.01 35.29 16.33
CA ALA A 87 2.10 35.30 17.29
C ALA A 87 3.28 36.12 16.75
N SER A 88 3.82 37.01 17.57
CA SER A 88 4.95 37.90 17.23
C SER A 88 6.23 37.48 17.94
N CYS A 89 7.38 37.87 17.39
CA CYS A 89 8.69 37.58 18.01
C CYS A 89 8.90 38.26 19.37
N ASP A 90 8.11 39.28 19.69
CA ASP A 90 8.09 39.97 20.99
C ASP A 90 7.39 39.18 22.11
N GLY A 91 6.83 38.01 21.79
CA GLY A 91 6.13 37.17 22.76
C GLY A 91 4.64 37.43 22.89
N THR A 92 4.08 38.36 22.13
CA THR A 92 2.64 38.63 22.14
C THR A 92 1.89 37.70 21.19
N VAL A 93 0.73 37.24 21.64
CA VAL A 93 -0.22 36.45 20.84
C VAL A 93 -1.55 37.16 20.85
N MET A 94 -2.07 37.48 19.67
CA MET A 94 -3.35 38.17 19.51
C MET A 94 -4.34 37.27 18.80
N ALA A 95 -5.57 37.25 19.33
CA ALA A 95 -6.70 36.53 18.79
C ALA A 95 -7.69 37.53 18.17
N TRP A 96 -8.00 37.33 16.91
CA TRP A 96 -8.87 38.17 16.08
C TRP A 96 -10.11 37.36 15.71
N SER A 97 -11.27 37.98 15.60
CA SER A 97 -12.45 37.31 15.07
C SER A 97 -12.26 37.03 13.57
N ASP A 98 -12.60 35.82 13.13
CA ASP A 98 -12.43 35.40 11.73
C ASP A 98 -13.45 36.03 10.78
N SER A 99 -14.52 36.63 11.32
CA SER A 99 -15.65 37.16 10.55
C SER A 99 -15.55 38.66 10.28
N ASP A 100 -15.12 39.45 11.26
CA ASP A 100 -15.04 40.91 11.21
C ASP A 100 -13.60 41.45 11.39
N TYR A 101 -12.63 40.54 11.59
CA TYR A 101 -11.22 40.84 11.79
C TYR A 101 -10.93 41.82 12.94
N GLN A 102 -11.82 41.89 13.93
CA GLN A 102 -11.62 42.70 15.12
C GLN A 102 -10.79 41.94 16.18
N LEU A 103 -9.92 42.68 16.87
CA LEU A 103 -9.12 42.14 17.97
C LEU A 103 -10.04 41.75 19.15
N GLN A 104 -9.93 40.51 19.60
CA GLN A 104 -10.70 39.98 20.72
C GLN A 104 -9.84 39.86 21.98
N TYR A 105 -8.63 39.33 21.85
CA TYR A 105 -7.73 39.11 22.99
C TYR A 105 -6.28 39.40 22.62
N THR A 106 -5.54 39.95 23.58
CA THR A 106 -4.08 40.06 23.54
C THR A 106 -3.53 39.28 24.73
N LEU A 107 -2.67 38.31 24.45
CA LEU A 107 -2.05 37.41 25.41
C LEU A 107 -0.54 37.64 25.38
N CYS A 108 0.07 37.87 26.54
CA CYS A 108 1.52 37.88 26.67
C CYS A 108 1.98 36.48 27.04
N SER A 109 2.70 35.81 26.12
CA SER A 109 3.24 34.47 26.39
C SER A 109 4.35 34.46 27.44
N GLY A 110 4.88 35.64 27.80
CA GLY A 110 6.01 35.81 28.72
C GLY A 110 7.36 35.36 28.14
N LEU A 111 7.39 34.86 26.90
CA LEU A 111 8.59 34.44 26.20
C LEU A 111 9.11 35.60 25.35
N THR A 112 10.42 35.84 25.31
CA THR A 112 11.03 36.76 24.34
C THR A 112 11.72 35.95 23.24
N GLY A 113 11.72 36.46 21.99
CA GLY A 113 12.39 35.78 20.88
C GLY A 113 11.67 34.54 20.34
N LEU A 114 10.32 34.60 20.25
CA LEU A 114 9.53 33.51 19.66
C LEU A 114 10.05 33.16 18.26
N SER A 115 10.24 31.87 18.03
CA SER A 115 10.83 31.34 16.81
C SER A 115 9.86 30.49 15.99
N ASP A 116 8.95 29.77 16.66
CA ASP A 116 7.85 29.06 15.98
C ASP A 116 6.68 28.80 16.96
N GLY A 117 5.53 28.39 16.42
CA GLY A 117 4.37 27.97 17.18
C GLY A 117 3.51 26.95 16.43
N ILE A 118 3.01 25.95 17.16
CA ILE A 118 2.14 24.89 16.64
C ILE A 118 0.81 24.88 17.38
N LEU A 119 -0.29 24.77 16.64
CA LEU A 119 -1.62 24.60 17.22
C LEU A 119 -2.04 23.14 17.10
N CYS A 120 -2.47 22.54 18.21
CA CYS A 120 -3.06 21.21 18.21
C CYS A 120 -4.35 21.22 17.37
N ARG A 121 -4.53 20.20 16.52
CA ARG A 121 -5.74 20.12 15.66
C ARG A 121 -6.97 19.61 16.42
N ASN A 122 -6.77 18.80 17.46
CA ASN A 122 -7.85 18.14 18.20
C ASN A 122 -8.14 18.78 19.56
N ASP A 123 -7.40 19.84 19.93
CA ASP A 123 -7.54 20.56 21.19
C ASP A 123 -7.18 22.04 21.00
N SER A 124 -7.70 22.93 21.85
CA SER A 124 -7.47 24.40 21.74
C SER A 124 -6.10 24.83 22.31
N MET A 125 -5.10 23.94 22.21
CA MET A 125 -3.78 24.10 22.81
C MET A 125 -2.76 24.60 21.77
N LEU A 126 -2.16 25.76 22.05
CA LEU A 126 -1.10 26.40 21.30
C LEU A 126 0.25 26.18 21.99
N GLY A 127 1.15 25.46 21.34
CA GLY A 127 2.56 25.34 21.74
C GLY A 127 3.41 26.44 21.11
N LEU A 128 4.18 27.17 21.91
CA LEU A 128 5.09 28.24 21.48
C LEU A 128 6.53 27.88 21.84
N TYR A 129 7.44 28.14 20.90
CA TYR A 129 8.87 27.87 21.06
C TYR A 129 9.69 29.17 20.96
N SER A 130 10.58 29.40 21.93
CA SER A 130 11.60 30.45 21.91
C SER A 130 12.99 29.84 21.76
N LYS A 131 13.91 30.58 21.15
CA LYS A 131 15.33 30.22 21.09
C LYS A 131 16.04 30.33 22.44
N GLU A 132 15.51 31.12 23.35
CA GLU A 132 16.15 31.47 24.64
C GLU A 132 15.51 30.75 25.84
N GLU A 133 14.23 30.34 25.74
CA GLU A 133 13.48 29.70 26.82
C GLU A 133 12.65 28.48 26.34
N ALA A 134 12.25 27.62 27.29
CA ALA A 134 11.57 26.35 27.04
C ALA A 134 10.18 26.49 26.37
N LEU A 135 9.74 25.40 25.71
CA LEU A 135 8.44 25.23 25.07
C LEU A 135 7.29 25.54 26.04
N ARG A 136 6.36 26.41 25.66
CA ARG A 136 5.21 26.81 26.49
C ARG A 136 3.89 26.46 25.81
N PHE A 137 2.92 25.99 26.58
CA PHE A 137 1.59 25.66 26.10
C PHE A 137 0.56 26.67 26.62
N ILE A 138 -0.31 27.15 25.74
CA ILE A 138 -1.42 28.06 26.03
C ILE A 138 -2.70 27.39 25.55
N THR A 139 -3.67 27.18 26.44
CA THR A 139 -5.00 26.67 26.06
C THR A 139 -5.98 27.83 25.93
N LEU A 140 -6.68 27.90 24.81
CA LEU A 140 -7.71 28.90 24.55
C LEU A 140 -9.09 28.33 24.91
N GLU A 141 -9.67 28.79 26.02
CA GLU A 141 -11.02 28.41 26.43
C GLU A 141 -12.06 29.42 25.93
N HIS A 142 -13.19 28.93 25.38
CA HIS A 142 -14.32 29.79 25.02
C HIS A 142 -15.14 30.15 26.27
N ASN A 143 -14.69 31.13 27.04
CA ASN A 143 -15.49 31.72 28.10
C ASN A 143 -16.13 33.04 27.64
N GLY A 144 -17.45 33.03 27.44
CA GLY A 144 -18.27 34.26 27.50
C GLY A 144 -18.10 34.94 28.86
N PRO A 145 -18.46 36.24 28.99
CA PRO A 145 -17.82 37.15 29.94
C PRO A 145 -18.09 36.74 31.39
N LYS A 146 -17.02 36.49 32.15
CA LYS A 146 -17.04 36.62 33.61
C LYS A 146 -16.36 37.93 33.98
N ARG A 147 -17.21 38.85 34.44
CA ARG A 147 -16.86 40.07 35.15
C ARG A 147 -16.23 39.67 36.49
N ASN A 148 -15.17 40.40 36.88
CA ASN A 148 -14.37 40.29 38.10
C ASN A 148 -13.14 39.38 37.96
N ASP A 149 -12.04 39.99 37.53
CA ASP A 149 -10.87 40.19 38.41
C ASP A 149 -10.04 41.35 37.82
N PHE A 150 -9.35 42.09 38.67
CA PHE A 150 -8.55 43.32 38.41
C PHE A 150 -9.22 44.68 38.64
N GLU A 151 -9.69 44.87 39.87
CA GLU A 151 -9.38 46.11 40.60
C GLU A 151 -8.01 45.98 41.28
N ASN A 152 -7.08 46.88 40.95
CA ASN A 152 -6.15 47.58 41.86
C ASN A 152 -5.13 48.38 41.02
N SER A 153 -5.37 49.69 40.86
CA SER A 153 -4.63 50.80 41.52
C SER A 153 -3.22 50.99 40.93
N VAL A 154 -2.86 52.13 40.35
CA VAL A 154 -2.57 53.39 41.07
C VAL A 154 -2.84 54.62 40.18
N LYS A 155 -3.55 55.61 40.74
CA LYS A 155 -3.60 57.01 40.29
C LYS A 155 -2.39 57.77 40.85
N MET A 156 -1.83 58.71 40.08
CA MET A 156 -1.24 59.93 40.66
C MET A 156 -1.51 61.15 39.78
N GLU A 157 -1.72 62.26 40.47
CA GLU A 157 -2.55 63.41 40.11
C GLU A 157 -1.86 64.53 39.33
N VAL A 158 -2.72 65.39 38.78
CA VAL A 158 -2.46 66.70 38.17
C VAL A 158 -1.99 67.71 39.21
N GLY A 159 -0.95 68.49 38.88
CA GLY A 159 -0.56 69.71 39.59
C GLY A 159 -0.36 70.86 38.60
N ASN A 160 -1.10 71.95 38.80
CA ASN A 160 -1.10 73.15 37.97
C ASN A 160 0.09 74.10 38.24
N ALA A 161 0.36 74.91 37.22
CA ALA A 161 1.23 76.08 37.06
C ALA A 161 1.64 76.90 38.29
N ILE A 162 2.86 77.46 38.26
CA ILE A 162 3.18 78.89 38.45
C ILE A 162 4.66 79.20 38.07
N GLU A 163 4.80 80.33 37.37
CA GLU A 163 5.95 81.25 37.24
C GLU A 163 7.11 81.05 36.24
N GLU A 164 7.36 82.16 35.55
CA GLU A 164 7.97 82.30 34.23
C GLU A 164 9.17 83.26 34.34
N SER A 165 10.17 82.91 35.15
CA SER A 165 11.34 83.79 35.34
C SER A 165 12.71 83.09 35.40
N ASP A 166 12.80 81.75 35.31
CA ASP A 166 14.08 81.01 35.32
C ASP A 166 14.55 80.46 33.97
N LYS A 167 13.83 80.78 32.88
CA LYS A 167 14.08 80.19 31.54
C LYS A 167 15.31 80.72 30.79
N ARG A 168 16.18 81.53 31.40
CA ARG A 168 17.42 81.99 30.71
C ARG A 168 18.72 81.46 31.29
N LEU A 169 18.76 81.00 32.54
CA LEU A 169 19.98 80.43 33.13
C LEU A 169 20.01 78.89 33.14
N TRP A 170 18.88 78.23 32.85
CA TRP A 170 18.78 76.78 32.85
C TRP A 170 19.10 76.12 31.49
N PHE A 171 19.10 76.87 30.39
CA PHE A 171 19.32 76.30 29.05
C PHE A 171 20.79 75.98 28.72
N GLU A 172 21.77 76.77 29.18
CA GLU A 172 23.17 76.52 28.78
C GLU A 172 23.82 75.30 29.47
N LYS A 173 23.40 74.93 30.69
CA LYS A 173 23.98 73.79 31.43
C LYS A 173 23.32 72.45 31.12
N THR A 174 22.02 72.43 30.80
CA THR A 174 21.30 71.20 30.44
C THR A 174 21.64 70.74 29.03
N ASP A 175 21.86 71.67 28.09
CA ASP A 175 22.28 71.33 26.73
C ASP A 175 23.66 70.65 26.70
N ALA A 176 24.63 71.12 27.50
CA ALA A 176 25.96 70.52 27.53
C ALA A 176 25.99 69.08 28.08
N HIS A 177 25.14 68.76 29.07
CA HIS A 177 25.03 67.41 29.62
C HIS A 177 24.26 66.47 28.68
N SER A 178 23.17 66.95 28.09
CA SER A 178 22.40 66.20 27.09
C SER A 178 23.22 65.91 25.83
N ILE A 179 24.03 66.87 25.35
CA ILE A 179 24.93 66.66 24.22
C ILE A 179 26.00 65.63 24.55
N LYS A 180 26.60 65.66 25.76
CA LYS A 180 27.59 64.65 26.17
C LYS A 180 26.98 63.25 26.25
N SER A 181 25.74 63.13 26.76
CA SER A 181 25.01 61.86 26.82
C SER A 181 24.73 61.32 25.41
N LEU A 182 24.23 62.16 24.51
CA LEU A 182 23.97 61.78 23.11
C LEU A 182 25.25 61.40 22.35
N VAL A 183 26.38 62.06 22.63
CA VAL A 183 27.68 61.68 22.04
C VAL A 183 28.13 60.31 22.53
N ALA A 184 27.95 59.99 23.82
CA ALA A 184 28.26 58.67 24.37
C ALA A 184 27.36 57.57 23.77
N GLU A 185 26.05 57.83 23.64
CA GLU A 185 25.12 56.93 22.96
C GLU A 185 25.48 56.74 21.48
N LEU A 186 25.84 57.80 20.77
CA LEU A 186 26.25 57.72 19.37
C LEU A 186 27.53 56.88 19.20
N ILE A 187 28.49 56.98 20.12
CA ILE A 187 29.68 56.13 20.13
C ILE A 187 29.29 54.67 20.37
N SER A 188 28.42 54.39 21.33
CA SER A 188 27.90 53.04 21.61
C SER A 188 27.19 52.43 20.39
N VAL A 189 26.31 53.20 19.73
CA VAL A 189 25.61 52.78 18.51
C VAL A 189 26.59 52.51 17.36
N ARG A 190 27.64 53.33 17.21
CA ARG A 190 28.67 53.10 16.18
C ARG A 190 29.46 51.81 16.42
N VAL A 191 29.76 51.48 17.67
CA VAL A 191 30.43 50.21 18.03
C VAL A 191 29.51 49.02 17.73
N LYS A 192 28.22 49.10 18.12
CA LYS A 192 27.23 48.05 17.81
C LYS A 192 27.03 47.87 16.30
N ARG A 193 26.99 48.96 15.53
CA ARG A 193 26.89 48.90 14.06
C ARG A 193 28.09 48.19 13.44
N ARG A 194 29.30 48.51 13.89
CA ARG A 194 30.53 47.84 13.40
C ARG A 194 30.50 46.34 13.69
N ALA A 195 30.11 45.95 14.89
CA ALA A 195 29.99 44.53 15.25
C ALA A 195 28.94 43.79 14.40
N LEU A 196 27.84 44.46 14.06
CA LEU A 196 26.81 43.91 13.17
C LEU A 196 27.31 43.79 11.72
N GLU A 197 28.04 44.78 11.23
CA GLU A 197 28.66 44.76 9.88
C GLU A 197 29.69 43.63 9.76
N GLU A 198 30.55 43.44 10.77
CA GLU A 198 31.50 42.33 10.84
C GLU A 198 30.80 40.96 10.91
N GLY A 199 29.69 40.86 11.66
CA GLY A 199 28.87 39.65 11.74
C GLY A 199 28.22 39.29 10.40
N LEU A 200 27.68 40.29 9.69
CA LEU A 200 27.08 40.11 8.38
C LEU A 200 28.10 39.67 7.33
N GLU A 201 29.31 40.23 7.36
CA GLU A 201 30.36 39.86 6.42
C GLU A 201 30.84 38.41 6.64
N LYS A 202 30.99 38.01 7.91
CA LYS A 202 31.31 36.61 8.25
C LYS A 202 30.20 35.66 7.78
N GLU A 203 28.93 36.03 7.95
CA GLU A 203 27.81 35.22 7.46
C GLU A 203 27.82 35.09 5.94
N ARG A 204 28.13 36.17 5.21
CA ARG A 204 28.30 36.15 3.74
C ARG A 204 29.43 35.22 3.30
N GLU A 205 30.56 35.26 3.97
CA GLU A 205 31.68 34.34 3.69
C GLU A 205 31.27 32.88 3.89
N THR A 206 30.57 32.56 4.98
CA THR A 206 30.08 31.19 5.21
C THR A 206 29.04 30.76 4.18
N HIS A 207 28.18 31.66 3.72
CA HIS A 207 27.21 31.36 2.68
C HIS A 207 27.88 31.14 1.32
N ALA A 208 28.90 31.93 1.00
CA ALA A 208 29.70 31.75 -0.21
C ALA A 208 30.43 30.40 -0.22
N GLN A 209 30.98 29.97 0.92
CA GLN A 209 31.59 28.64 1.06
C GLN A 209 30.59 27.51 0.83
N ARG A 210 29.40 27.58 1.44
CA ARG A 210 28.33 26.58 1.23
C ARG A 210 27.82 26.55 -0.20
N MET A 211 27.72 27.71 -0.86
CA MET A 211 27.33 27.76 -2.27
C MET A 211 28.34 27.03 -3.16
N ASN A 212 29.63 27.23 -2.93
CA ASN A 212 30.68 26.54 -3.69
C ASN A 212 30.67 25.02 -3.44
N GLU A 213 30.38 24.59 -2.21
CA GLU A 213 30.26 23.17 -1.85
C GLU A 213 29.07 22.52 -2.58
N VAL A 214 27.89 23.15 -2.55
CA VAL A 214 26.71 22.66 -3.28
C VAL A 214 26.94 22.67 -4.80
N GLU A 215 27.66 23.66 -5.33
CA GLU A 215 28.00 23.71 -6.76
C GLU A 215 28.94 22.56 -7.16
N SER A 216 29.88 22.18 -6.29
CA SER A 216 30.74 21.01 -6.47
C SER A 216 29.93 19.72 -6.46
N GLU A 217 29.07 19.51 -5.47
CA GLU A 217 28.19 18.32 -5.38
C GLU A 217 27.25 18.21 -6.59
N LEU A 218 26.69 19.34 -7.05
CA LEU A 218 25.88 19.37 -8.27
C LEU A 218 26.67 18.99 -9.52
N SER A 219 27.96 19.31 -9.58
CA SER A 219 28.82 18.91 -10.69
C SER A 219 29.06 17.39 -10.69
N ASP A 220 29.29 16.80 -9.52
CA ASP A 220 29.49 15.35 -9.36
C ASP A 220 28.22 14.58 -9.77
N VAL A 221 27.05 15.00 -9.27
CA VAL A 221 25.75 14.40 -9.62
C VAL A 221 25.47 14.49 -11.12
N ARG A 222 25.87 15.58 -11.80
CA ARG A 222 25.74 15.69 -13.26
C ARG A 222 26.59 14.65 -13.99
N THR A 223 27.81 14.40 -13.53
CA THR A 223 28.68 13.38 -14.14
C THR A 223 28.14 11.98 -13.93
N GLU A 224 27.65 11.65 -12.73
CA GLU A 224 27.01 10.36 -12.46
C GLU A 224 25.78 10.12 -13.32
N ARG A 225 24.93 11.15 -13.47
CA ARG A 225 23.76 11.08 -14.36
C ARG A 225 24.14 10.79 -15.80
N GLN A 226 25.25 11.35 -16.28
CA GLN A 226 25.74 11.10 -17.64
C GLN A 226 26.25 9.67 -17.80
N VAL A 227 26.97 9.14 -16.82
CA VAL A 227 27.44 7.73 -16.81
C VAL A 227 26.25 6.76 -16.77
N LEU A 228 25.24 7.05 -15.95
CA LEU A 228 24.01 6.25 -15.88
C LEU A 228 23.21 6.30 -17.18
N GLY A 229 23.15 7.45 -17.84
CA GLY A 229 22.50 7.59 -19.16
C GLY A 229 23.11 6.66 -20.21
N VAL A 230 24.45 6.66 -20.33
CA VAL A 230 25.15 5.76 -21.27
C VAL A 230 24.89 4.29 -20.92
N ARG A 231 24.89 3.92 -19.64
CA ARG A 231 24.55 2.55 -19.21
C ARG A 231 23.13 2.15 -19.58
N PHE A 232 22.18 3.06 -19.42
CA PHE A 232 20.78 2.81 -19.77
C PHE A 232 20.62 2.56 -21.27
N GLU A 233 21.25 3.38 -22.11
CA GLU A 233 21.25 3.19 -23.57
C GLU A 233 21.84 1.82 -23.95
N THR A 234 22.97 1.41 -23.35
CA THR A 234 23.57 0.09 -23.63
C THR A 234 22.66 -1.07 -23.23
N LEU A 235 21.99 -0.98 -22.07
CA LEU A 235 21.05 -2.02 -21.62
C LEU A 235 19.81 -2.08 -22.49
N GLN A 236 19.33 -0.93 -22.97
CA GLN A 236 18.19 -0.86 -23.88
C GLN A 236 18.50 -1.52 -25.22
N GLU A 237 19.69 -1.30 -25.78
CA GLU A 237 20.16 -1.98 -26.98
C GLU A 237 20.31 -3.50 -26.77
N GLU A 238 20.79 -3.94 -25.60
CA GLU A 238 20.85 -5.36 -25.25
C GLU A 238 19.47 -6.00 -25.17
N HIS A 239 18.51 -5.32 -24.53
CA HIS A 239 17.15 -5.79 -24.41
C HIS A 239 16.46 -5.93 -25.77
N GLU A 240 16.57 -4.93 -26.65
CA GLU A 240 15.99 -5.01 -27.99
C GLU A 240 16.60 -6.14 -28.84
N ARG A 241 17.90 -6.41 -28.65
CA ARG A 241 18.56 -7.55 -29.31
C ARG A 241 18.05 -8.89 -28.81
N GLU A 242 17.89 -9.06 -27.50
CA GLU A 242 17.32 -10.28 -26.91
C GLU A 242 15.87 -10.50 -27.34
N LYS A 243 15.07 -9.42 -27.35
CA LYS A 243 13.69 -9.44 -27.82
C LYS A 243 13.60 -9.87 -29.29
N GLY A 244 14.50 -9.38 -30.14
CA GLY A 244 14.61 -9.82 -31.54
C GLY A 244 14.85 -11.32 -31.67
N MET A 245 15.81 -11.87 -30.92
CA MET A 245 16.10 -13.32 -30.92
C MET A 245 14.93 -14.15 -30.42
N LEU A 246 14.20 -13.67 -29.41
CA LEU A 246 13.00 -14.35 -28.89
C LEU A 246 11.86 -14.34 -29.92
N LEU A 247 11.66 -13.24 -30.64
CA LEU A 247 10.64 -13.15 -31.70
C LEU A 247 10.92 -14.14 -32.83
N GLU A 248 12.18 -14.26 -33.28
CA GLU A 248 12.58 -15.27 -34.26
C GLU A 248 12.31 -16.70 -33.75
N ARG A 249 12.57 -16.96 -32.47
CA ARG A 249 12.31 -18.28 -31.86
C ARG A 249 10.82 -18.60 -31.79
N VAL A 250 9.97 -17.60 -31.53
CA VAL A 250 8.51 -17.76 -31.51
C VAL A 250 7.99 -18.09 -32.90
N ASP A 251 8.52 -17.44 -33.95
CA ASP A 251 8.12 -17.71 -35.34
C ASP A 251 8.52 -19.13 -35.78
N GLU A 252 9.74 -19.55 -35.45
CA GLU A 252 10.23 -20.91 -35.68
C GLU A 252 9.36 -21.97 -34.99
N LEU A 253 9.02 -21.76 -33.71
CA LEU A 253 8.13 -22.66 -32.98
C LEU A 253 6.70 -22.65 -33.56
N GLY A 254 6.22 -21.49 -34.03
CA GLY A 254 4.95 -21.36 -34.73
C GLY A 254 4.91 -22.24 -35.98
N SER A 255 5.96 -22.20 -36.79
CA SER A 255 6.09 -23.08 -37.98
C SER A 255 6.08 -24.56 -37.59
N GLN A 256 6.81 -24.96 -36.56
CA GLN A 256 6.84 -26.34 -36.08
C GLN A 256 5.46 -26.81 -35.60
N ILE A 257 4.72 -25.97 -34.87
CA ILE A 257 3.35 -26.28 -34.43
C ILE A 257 2.44 -26.48 -35.65
N THR A 258 2.53 -25.62 -36.67
CA THR A 258 1.71 -25.78 -37.89
C THR A 258 1.99 -27.09 -38.61
N ASN A 259 3.26 -27.51 -38.72
CA ASN A 259 3.63 -28.78 -39.33
C ASN A 259 3.09 -29.98 -38.52
N LEU A 260 3.23 -29.95 -37.19
CA LEU A 260 2.68 -31.01 -36.33
C LEU A 260 1.15 -31.08 -36.38
N MET A 261 0.47 -29.93 -36.51
CA MET A 261 -0.98 -29.87 -36.69
C MET A 261 -1.41 -30.52 -38.01
N THR A 262 -0.66 -30.32 -39.10
CA THR A 262 -0.93 -31.01 -40.37
C THR A 262 -0.72 -32.52 -40.27
N GLU A 263 0.37 -32.98 -39.66
CA GLU A 263 0.64 -34.42 -39.45
C GLU A 263 -0.45 -35.08 -38.60
N ARG A 264 -0.94 -34.38 -37.57
CA ARG A 264 -2.04 -34.86 -36.72
C ARG A 264 -3.31 -35.11 -37.54
N GLU A 265 -3.67 -34.20 -38.43
CA GLU A 265 -4.87 -34.39 -39.25
C GLU A 265 -4.72 -35.53 -40.26
N GLU A 266 -3.55 -35.69 -40.87
CA GLU A 266 -3.27 -36.83 -41.74
C GLU A 266 -3.40 -38.17 -40.99
N LEU A 267 -2.87 -38.24 -39.75
CA LEU A 267 -3.00 -39.42 -38.90
C LEU A 267 -4.45 -39.68 -38.51
N LYS A 268 -5.23 -38.63 -38.22
CA LYS A 268 -6.65 -38.74 -37.90
C LYS A 268 -7.44 -39.30 -39.08
N GLU A 269 -7.20 -38.82 -40.30
CA GLU A 269 -7.82 -39.38 -41.50
C GLU A 269 -7.45 -40.84 -41.72
N ARG A 270 -6.18 -41.21 -41.50
CA ARG A 270 -5.73 -42.60 -41.61
C ARG A 270 -6.42 -43.50 -40.58
N MET A 271 -6.59 -43.01 -39.36
CA MET A 271 -7.30 -43.73 -38.29
C MET A 271 -8.76 -43.96 -38.66
N GLU A 272 -9.45 -42.94 -39.18
CA GLU A 272 -10.85 -43.06 -39.59
C GLU A 272 -11.00 -44.05 -40.77
N ARG A 273 -10.09 -44.00 -41.75
CA ARG A 273 -10.02 -44.99 -42.84
C ARG A 273 -9.83 -46.42 -42.30
N SER A 274 -8.94 -46.59 -41.31
CA SER A 274 -8.71 -47.90 -40.69
C SER A 274 -9.94 -48.39 -39.92
N LYS A 275 -10.67 -47.50 -39.24
CA LYS A 275 -11.88 -47.82 -38.48
C LYS A 275 -12.99 -48.35 -39.39
N VAL A 276 -13.23 -47.69 -40.53
CA VAL A 276 -14.20 -48.15 -41.54
C VAL A 276 -13.82 -49.54 -42.06
N ARG A 277 -12.54 -49.78 -42.31
CA ARG A 277 -12.07 -51.09 -42.80
C ARG A 277 -12.20 -52.20 -41.77
N ILE A 278 -12.01 -51.90 -40.48
CA ILE A 278 -12.25 -52.85 -39.39
C ILE A 278 -13.74 -53.21 -39.35
N GLN A 279 -14.65 -52.23 -39.40
CA GLN A 279 -16.09 -52.48 -39.44
C GLN A 279 -16.51 -53.33 -40.65
N GLU A 280 -15.93 -53.08 -41.82
CA GLU A 280 -16.18 -53.90 -43.02
C GLU A 280 -15.71 -55.35 -42.84
N LEU A 281 -14.55 -55.56 -42.24
CA LEU A 281 -14.03 -56.91 -41.95
C LEU A 281 -14.86 -57.62 -40.89
N GLU A 282 -15.32 -56.92 -39.85
CA GLU A 282 -16.23 -57.45 -38.82
C GLU A 282 -17.54 -57.92 -39.45
N SER A 283 -18.20 -57.10 -40.27
CA SER A 283 -19.42 -57.49 -40.98
C SER A 283 -19.21 -58.67 -41.93
N ARG A 284 -18.03 -58.80 -42.56
CA ARG A 284 -17.71 -59.96 -43.40
C ARG A 284 -17.50 -61.24 -42.60
N LEU A 285 -16.87 -61.15 -41.44
CA LEU A 285 -16.69 -62.30 -40.53
C LEU A 285 -18.03 -62.77 -39.95
N GLU A 286 -18.96 -61.87 -39.68
CA GLU A 286 -20.34 -62.21 -39.28
C GLU A 286 -21.11 -62.97 -40.38
N MET A 287 -20.86 -62.65 -41.65
CA MET A 287 -21.49 -63.33 -42.79
C MET A 287 -20.86 -64.70 -43.11
N ASP A 288 -19.56 -64.89 -42.83
CA ASP A 288 -18.85 -66.17 -43.04
C ASP A 288 -19.00 -67.16 -41.85
N GLY A 289 -19.45 -66.68 -40.68
CA GLY A 289 -19.63 -67.49 -39.45
C GLY A 289 -20.89 -68.37 -39.40
N GLY A 290 -21.63 -68.48 -40.51
CA GLY A 290 -22.92 -69.16 -40.57
C GLY A 290 -22.87 -70.69 -40.65
N VAL A 291 -22.14 -71.41 -39.78
CA VAL A 291 -22.35 -72.85 -39.50
C VAL A 291 -21.84 -73.22 -38.09
N GLY A 292 -22.72 -73.72 -37.21
CA GLY A 292 -22.33 -74.65 -36.13
C GLY A 292 -22.74 -74.32 -34.70
N GLU A 293 -23.90 -74.85 -34.31
CA GLU A 293 -24.43 -75.14 -32.96
C GLU A 293 -23.49 -75.08 -31.71
N ARG A 294 -23.98 -74.46 -30.62
CA ARG A 294 -24.58 -75.13 -29.43
C ARG A 294 -24.34 -74.34 -28.12
N SER A 295 -25.44 -73.88 -27.52
CA SER A 295 -25.75 -73.74 -26.08
C SER A 295 -24.59 -73.55 -25.08
N GLU A 296 -24.55 -72.40 -24.42
CA GLU A 296 -24.57 -72.29 -22.95
C GLU A 296 -24.98 -70.89 -22.48
N ARG A 297 -25.75 -70.85 -21.38
CA ARG A 297 -26.35 -69.65 -20.77
C ARG A 297 -25.26 -68.74 -20.19
N PHE A 298 -25.41 -67.42 -20.31
CA PHE A 298 -25.05 -66.48 -19.25
C PHE A 298 -25.94 -65.23 -19.32
N ASP A 299 -26.54 -64.90 -18.18
CA ASP A 299 -27.40 -63.74 -17.96
C ASP A 299 -26.62 -62.41 -18.05
N GLY A 300 -27.28 -61.41 -18.64
CA GLY A 300 -27.17 -59.99 -18.28
C GLY A 300 -25.88 -59.23 -18.61
N VAL A 301 -25.91 -58.41 -19.67
CA VAL A 301 -25.14 -57.15 -19.72
C VAL A 301 -26.01 -56.07 -20.36
N PRO A 302 -26.28 -54.93 -19.68
CA PRO A 302 -26.91 -53.78 -20.30
C PRO A 302 -25.95 -53.10 -21.27
N SER A 303 -26.48 -52.71 -22.43
CA SER A 303 -25.84 -51.81 -23.38
C SER A 303 -25.37 -50.53 -22.69
N VAL A 304 -24.06 -50.37 -22.53
CA VAL A 304 -23.42 -49.10 -22.23
C VAL A 304 -22.44 -48.82 -23.35
N VAL A 305 -22.84 -47.90 -24.22
CA VAL A 305 -21.92 -47.21 -25.13
C VAL A 305 -20.93 -46.45 -24.24
N PRO A 306 -19.61 -46.66 -24.32
CA PRO A 306 -18.67 -45.86 -23.54
C PRO A 306 -18.71 -44.44 -24.09
N GLN A 307 -19.36 -43.54 -23.36
CA GLN A 307 -19.02 -42.13 -23.44
C GLN A 307 -17.60 -42.01 -22.90
N VAL A 308 -16.66 -41.67 -23.79
CA VAL A 308 -15.29 -41.34 -23.38
C VAL A 308 -15.36 -39.96 -22.72
N GLU A 309 -15.67 -39.96 -21.41
CA GLU A 309 -15.35 -38.84 -20.54
C GLU A 309 -13.82 -38.79 -20.43
N PHE A 310 -13.21 -37.71 -20.92
CA PHE A 310 -11.80 -37.40 -20.67
C PHE A 310 -11.61 -36.96 -19.20
N LEU A 311 -11.93 -37.84 -18.25
CA LEU A 311 -11.48 -37.73 -16.87
C LEU A 311 -10.09 -38.36 -16.82
N HIS A 312 -9.04 -37.55 -16.86
CA HIS A 312 -7.70 -38.04 -16.56
C HIS A 312 -7.72 -38.61 -15.13
N PRO A 313 -7.51 -39.92 -14.93
CA PRO A 313 -7.47 -40.50 -13.60
C PRO A 313 -6.36 -39.85 -12.79
N LEU A 314 -6.64 -39.52 -11.52
CA LEU A 314 -5.60 -39.14 -10.56
C LEU A 314 -4.49 -40.20 -10.58
N ARG A 315 -3.25 -39.80 -10.85
CA ARG A 315 -2.15 -40.74 -11.09
C ARG A 315 -1.58 -41.26 -9.77
N GLU A 316 -1.47 -42.58 -9.64
CA GLU A 316 -0.66 -43.18 -8.59
C GLU A 316 0.81 -43.26 -9.05
N PHE A 317 1.67 -42.53 -8.37
CA PHE A 317 3.11 -42.47 -8.65
C PHE A 317 3.86 -43.54 -7.85
N SER A 318 4.87 -44.15 -8.48
CA SER A 318 5.83 -44.98 -7.74
C SER A 318 6.81 -44.11 -6.95
N LEU A 319 7.33 -44.61 -5.83
CA LEU A 319 8.33 -43.88 -5.06
C LEU A 319 9.62 -43.67 -5.87
N ASP A 320 10.01 -44.66 -6.68
CA ASP A 320 11.21 -44.59 -7.53
C ASP A 320 11.10 -43.50 -8.60
N GLU A 321 9.90 -43.30 -9.16
CA GLU A 321 9.64 -42.20 -10.10
C GLU A 321 9.82 -40.84 -9.41
N LEU A 322 9.26 -40.65 -8.21
CA LEU A 322 9.39 -39.39 -7.49
C LEU A 322 10.82 -39.14 -7.00
N LYS A 323 11.54 -40.19 -6.60
CA LYS A 323 12.98 -40.10 -6.31
C LYS A 323 13.76 -39.66 -7.53
N THR A 324 13.52 -40.26 -8.68
CA THR A 324 14.19 -39.88 -9.93
C THR A 324 13.90 -38.42 -10.27
N ALA A 325 12.64 -37.97 -10.14
CA ALA A 325 12.25 -36.59 -10.44
C ALA A 325 12.86 -35.56 -9.48
N THR A 326 13.03 -35.90 -8.21
CA THR A 326 13.49 -34.99 -7.14
C THR A 326 14.97 -35.15 -6.78
N ASN A 327 15.71 -36.00 -7.49
CA ASN A 327 17.08 -36.40 -7.16
C ASN A 327 17.17 -37.03 -5.75
N ASP A 328 16.37 -38.06 -5.49
CA ASP A 328 16.21 -38.76 -4.20
C ASP A 328 15.88 -37.81 -3.04
N PHE A 329 14.99 -36.82 -3.28
CA PHE A 329 14.62 -35.81 -2.30
C PHE A 329 15.81 -35.00 -1.76
N HIS A 330 16.83 -34.76 -2.59
CA HIS A 330 18.00 -33.97 -2.23
C HIS A 330 17.61 -32.52 -1.85
N ASP A 331 18.38 -31.91 -0.95
CA ASP A 331 18.12 -30.53 -0.48
C ASP A 331 18.13 -29.49 -1.61
N ASP A 332 18.86 -29.72 -2.70
CA ASP A 332 18.83 -28.85 -3.90
C ASP A 332 17.47 -28.80 -4.60
N SER A 333 16.60 -29.78 -4.35
CA SER A 333 15.24 -29.82 -4.88
C SER A 333 14.22 -29.34 -3.84
N LYS A 334 14.66 -29.07 -2.60
CA LYS A 334 13.81 -28.70 -1.48
C LYS A 334 13.50 -27.21 -1.53
N VAL A 335 12.21 -26.89 -1.54
CA VAL A 335 11.74 -25.50 -1.55
C VAL A 335 11.51 -25.01 -0.13
N GLU A 336 10.85 -25.82 0.68
CA GLU A 336 10.42 -25.39 2.01
C GLU A 336 10.13 -26.58 2.92
N HIS A 337 10.31 -26.37 4.23
CA HIS A 337 9.83 -27.26 5.26
C HIS A 337 8.59 -26.62 5.90
N ARG A 338 7.46 -27.34 5.89
CA ARG A 338 6.18 -26.88 6.44
C ARG A 338 5.68 -27.85 7.49
N HIS A 339 4.66 -27.45 8.25
CA HIS A 339 4.18 -28.20 9.44
C HIS A 339 3.87 -29.69 9.21
N TYR A 340 3.51 -30.08 8.00
CA TYR A 340 3.16 -31.47 7.65
C TYR A 340 4.17 -32.14 6.72
N GLY A 341 5.37 -31.58 6.54
CA GLY A 341 6.45 -32.22 5.80
C GLY A 341 7.25 -31.31 4.88
N CYS A 342 8.00 -31.92 3.97
CA CYS A 342 8.92 -31.22 3.07
C CYS A 342 8.34 -31.13 1.64
N VAL A 343 8.55 -29.98 1.00
CA VAL A 343 8.13 -29.73 -0.39
C VAL A 343 9.35 -29.75 -1.30
N TYR A 344 9.27 -30.54 -2.37
CA TYR A 344 10.33 -30.71 -3.36
C TYR A 344 9.83 -30.36 -4.77
N VAL A 345 10.67 -29.75 -5.60
CA VAL A 345 10.39 -29.49 -7.02
C VAL A 345 11.08 -30.55 -7.87
N GLY A 346 10.33 -31.14 -8.80
CA GLY A 346 10.88 -32.07 -9.78
C GLY A 346 11.71 -31.34 -10.82
N LYS A 347 12.96 -31.80 -11.03
CA LYS A 347 13.89 -31.21 -12.01
C LYS A 347 13.65 -31.74 -13.43
N THR A 348 13.35 -33.03 -13.56
CA THR A 348 13.11 -33.69 -14.85
C THR A 348 11.65 -33.63 -15.28
N THR A 349 10.74 -33.60 -14.31
CA THR A 349 9.30 -33.51 -14.51
C THR A 349 8.80 -32.30 -13.73
N PRO A 350 8.11 -31.32 -14.34
CA PRO A 350 7.72 -30.08 -13.67
C PRO A 350 6.52 -30.34 -12.73
N VAL A 351 6.81 -30.94 -11.58
CA VAL A 351 5.85 -31.26 -10.52
C VAL A 351 6.36 -30.77 -9.18
N VAL A 352 5.44 -30.54 -8.25
CA VAL A 352 5.75 -30.28 -6.84
C VAL A 352 5.37 -31.51 -6.03
N VAL A 353 6.32 -32.08 -5.32
CA VAL A 353 6.14 -33.27 -4.48
C VAL A 353 6.15 -32.83 -3.03
N LYS A 354 5.00 -32.93 -2.37
CA LYS A 354 4.88 -32.72 -0.93
C LYS A 354 4.95 -34.07 -0.23
N ARG A 355 6.04 -34.30 0.48
CA ARG A 355 6.30 -35.54 1.24
C ARG A 355 6.00 -35.30 2.71
N PHE A 356 5.11 -36.11 3.26
CA PHE A 356 4.71 -36.03 4.65
C PHE A 356 5.66 -36.85 5.51
N ASP A 357 6.06 -36.29 6.66
CA ASP A 357 7.05 -36.91 7.53
C ASP A 357 6.50 -38.23 8.11
N GLY A 358 7.14 -39.35 7.73
CA GLY A 358 6.98 -40.63 8.41
C GLY A 358 7.83 -40.59 9.67
N GLY A 359 7.21 -40.30 10.81
CA GLY A 359 7.92 -39.95 12.05
C GLY A 359 9.09 -40.88 12.42
N ASN A 360 10.16 -40.25 12.91
CA ASN A 360 11.16 -40.90 13.76
C ASN A 360 10.68 -40.85 15.22
N ASN A 361 10.92 -41.91 15.99
CA ASN A 361 10.52 -42.11 17.41
C ASN A 361 10.97 -41.02 18.42
N MET A 362 11.53 -39.89 17.98
CA MET A 362 12.10 -38.86 18.85
C MET A 362 11.21 -37.62 19.01
N THR A 363 10.26 -37.36 18.10
CA THR A 363 9.34 -36.19 18.20
C THR A 363 7.88 -36.64 18.27
N ARG A 364 7.13 -36.05 19.19
CA ARG A 364 5.69 -36.28 19.43
C ARG A 364 4.80 -35.68 18.33
N ASP A 365 5.30 -35.52 17.11
CA ASP A 365 4.52 -34.98 16.00
C ASP A 365 3.59 -36.07 15.46
N LYS A 366 2.31 -35.70 15.29
CA LYS A 366 1.25 -36.61 14.82
C LYS A 366 1.65 -37.19 13.46
N HIS A 367 1.81 -38.50 13.39
CA HIS A 367 2.00 -39.23 12.14
C HIS A 367 0.83 -38.95 11.19
N VAL A 368 1.10 -38.29 10.06
CA VAL A 368 0.11 -38.10 8.99
C VAL A 368 0.32 -39.19 7.95
N GLN A 369 -0.57 -40.18 7.91
CA GLN A 369 -0.60 -41.17 6.84
C GLN A 369 -1.70 -40.80 5.85
N LEU A 370 -1.36 -40.68 4.57
CA LEU A 370 -2.34 -40.43 3.51
C LEU A 370 -3.30 -41.61 3.38
N THR A 371 -4.59 -41.37 3.60
CA THR A 371 -5.67 -42.35 3.40
C THR A 371 -6.33 -42.16 2.04
N ARG A 372 -7.00 -43.20 1.53
CA ARG A 372 -7.74 -43.11 0.26
C ARG A 372 -8.87 -42.08 0.34
N ASP A 373 -9.65 -42.08 1.43
CA ASP A 373 -10.74 -41.13 1.65
C ASP A 373 -10.27 -39.66 1.61
N PHE A 374 -9.09 -39.39 2.19
CA PHE A 374 -8.48 -38.06 2.16
C PHE A 374 -8.09 -37.64 0.74
N VAL A 375 -7.45 -38.55 -0.01
CA VAL A 375 -7.03 -38.29 -1.40
C VAL A 375 -8.25 -38.16 -2.32
N ASP A 376 -9.29 -38.95 -2.12
CA ASP A 376 -10.54 -38.87 -2.88
C ASP A 376 -11.26 -37.55 -2.60
N LEU A 377 -11.25 -37.07 -1.35
CA LEU A 377 -11.75 -35.73 -1.03
C LEU A 377 -10.94 -34.66 -1.74
N LEU A 378 -9.60 -34.68 -1.66
CA LEU A 378 -8.75 -33.72 -2.37
C LEU A 378 -8.98 -33.74 -3.89
N LYS A 379 -9.12 -34.93 -4.46
CA LYS A 379 -9.42 -35.13 -5.89
C LYS A 379 -10.77 -34.51 -6.27
N SER A 380 -11.75 -34.48 -5.37
CA SER A 380 -13.04 -33.83 -5.62
C SER A 380 -13.00 -32.30 -5.61
N LEU A 381 -11.91 -31.69 -5.11
CA LEU A 381 -11.76 -30.24 -4.98
C LEU A 381 -11.11 -29.61 -6.21
N GLU A 382 -11.63 -29.91 -7.41
CA GLU A 382 -11.15 -29.30 -8.65
C GLU A 382 -11.77 -27.90 -8.86
N HIS A 383 -10.91 -26.88 -8.93
CA HIS A 383 -11.33 -25.50 -9.17
C HIS A 383 -10.22 -24.73 -9.93
N PRO A 384 -10.54 -23.81 -10.86
CA PRO A 384 -9.54 -23.08 -11.66
C PRO A 384 -8.51 -22.30 -10.83
N HIS A 385 -8.91 -21.87 -9.63
CA HIS A 385 -8.09 -21.07 -8.70
C HIS A 385 -7.61 -21.86 -7.47
N LEU A 386 -7.62 -23.20 -7.53
CA LEU A 386 -6.92 -24.06 -6.57
C LEU A 386 -5.75 -24.76 -7.27
N GLN A 387 -4.66 -24.98 -6.54
CA GLN A 387 -3.52 -25.74 -7.09
C GLN A 387 -3.95 -27.18 -7.37
N LYS A 388 -3.78 -27.62 -8.62
CA LYS A 388 -4.24 -28.92 -9.08
C LYS A 388 -3.39 -30.04 -8.50
N LEU A 389 -4.05 -31.00 -7.86
CA LEU A 389 -3.47 -32.29 -7.50
C LEU A 389 -3.34 -33.15 -8.77
N LEU A 390 -2.13 -33.57 -9.10
CA LEU A 390 -1.82 -34.44 -10.22
C LEU A 390 -1.82 -35.92 -9.82
N GLY A 391 -1.46 -36.22 -8.57
CA GLY A 391 -1.38 -37.59 -8.11
C GLY A 391 -0.96 -37.78 -6.67
N VAL A 392 -0.81 -39.05 -6.31
CA VAL A 392 -0.44 -39.51 -4.96
C VAL A 392 0.60 -40.63 -5.06
N CYS A 393 1.48 -40.72 -4.07
CA CYS A 393 2.34 -41.88 -3.85
C CYS A 393 2.15 -42.38 -2.42
N TYR A 394 1.36 -43.45 -2.24
CA TYR A 394 1.10 -44.02 -0.92
C TYR A 394 2.36 -44.63 -0.29
N GLY A 395 3.17 -45.33 -1.09
CA GLY A 395 4.41 -45.96 -0.61
C GLY A 395 5.48 -44.94 -0.15
N GLY A 396 5.41 -43.71 -0.66
CA GLY A 396 6.28 -42.60 -0.26
C GLY A 396 5.65 -41.62 0.73
N ASN A 397 4.35 -41.76 0.99
CA ASN A 397 3.51 -40.77 1.68
C ASN A 397 3.64 -39.36 1.06
N CYS A 398 3.46 -39.27 -0.27
CA CYS A 398 3.59 -38.02 -1.02
C CYS A 398 2.31 -37.63 -1.77
N LEU A 399 2.06 -36.33 -1.85
CA LEU A 399 1.12 -35.72 -2.81
C LEU A 399 1.91 -35.03 -3.93
N VAL A 400 1.40 -35.09 -5.15
CA VAL A 400 2.05 -34.52 -6.35
C VAL A 400 1.13 -33.47 -6.95
N TYR A 401 1.60 -32.24 -7.04
CA TYR A 401 0.89 -31.07 -7.56
C TYR A 401 1.52 -30.54 -8.84
N GLU A 402 0.75 -29.73 -9.57
CA GLU A 402 1.29 -28.94 -10.68
C GLU A 402 2.37 -27.98 -10.18
N HIS A 403 3.44 -27.83 -10.98
CA HIS A 403 4.50 -26.87 -10.71
C HIS A 403 4.13 -25.48 -11.23
N MET A 404 4.12 -24.49 -10.34
CA MET A 404 3.78 -23.10 -10.63
C MET A 404 5.07 -22.28 -10.80
N ALA A 405 5.68 -22.35 -11.98
CA ALA A 405 7.02 -21.80 -12.23
C ALA A 405 7.15 -20.28 -12.03
N SER A 406 6.04 -19.53 -12.10
CA SER A 406 6.07 -18.09 -11.83
C SER A 406 6.30 -17.78 -10.35
N GLY A 407 6.12 -18.73 -9.44
CA GLY A 407 6.30 -18.54 -7.99
C GLY A 407 5.07 -17.95 -7.29
N SER A 408 5.25 -17.52 -6.04
CA SER A 408 4.19 -16.98 -5.19
C SER A 408 4.00 -15.47 -5.33
N VAL A 409 2.81 -14.96 -5.00
CA VAL A 409 2.51 -13.51 -4.98
C VAL A 409 3.48 -12.76 -4.07
N LYS A 410 3.88 -13.34 -2.93
CA LYS A 410 4.89 -12.73 -2.06
C LYS A 410 6.20 -12.45 -2.79
N GLU A 411 6.70 -13.40 -3.56
CA GLU A 411 7.97 -13.25 -4.25
C GLU A 411 7.90 -12.20 -5.38
N TRP A 412 6.76 -12.06 -6.04
CA TRP A 412 6.55 -11.03 -7.05
C TRP A 412 6.50 -9.62 -6.44
N ILE A 413 5.83 -9.47 -5.29
CA ILE A 413 5.75 -8.18 -4.60
C ILE A 413 7.08 -7.83 -3.94
N SER A 414 7.79 -8.81 -3.38
CA SER A 414 9.10 -8.63 -2.73
C SER A 414 10.27 -8.55 -3.73
N SER A 415 10.00 -8.60 -5.03
CA SER A 415 11.05 -8.58 -6.05
C SER A 415 11.84 -7.27 -6.00
N ILE A 416 13.13 -7.34 -6.32
CA ILE A 416 14.00 -6.16 -6.38
C ILE A 416 14.05 -5.67 -7.82
N GLU A 417 14.17 -4.36 -8.00
CA GLU A 417 14.34 -3.71 -9.29
C GLU A 417 15.52 -4.35 -10.06
N GLY A 418 15.28 -4.77 -11.32
CA GLY A 418 16.25 -5.53 -12.13
C GLY A 418 16.14 -7.06 -12.01
N SER A 419 15.23 -7.59 -11.19
CA SER A 419 14.88 -9.01 -11.21
C SER A 419 14.29 -9.43 -12.56
N ARG A 420 14.70 -10.60 -13.08
CA ARG A 420 14.12 -11.21 -14.29
C ARG A 420 12.60 -11.40 -14.22
N ARG A 421 12.04 -11.47 -13.00
CA ARG A 421 10.61 -11.66 -12.75
C ARG A 421 9.80 -10.36 -12.94
N GLY A 422 10.39 -9.20 -12.72
CA GLY A 422 9.66 -7.92 -12.69
C GLY A 422 8.71 -7.81 -11.49
N PHE A 423 7.70 -6.94 -11.61
CA PHE A 423 6.70 -6.68 -10.57
C PHE A 423 5.29 -7.01 -11.06
N LEU A 424 4.37 -7.31 -10.13
CA LEU A 424 2.96 -7.50 -10.47
C LEU A 424 2.28 -6.16 -10.73
N PRO A 425 1.74 -5.93 -11.95
CA PRO A 425 0.96 -4.73 -12.25
C PRO A 425 -0.30 -4.66 -11.39
N TRP A 426 -0.76 -3.45 -11.08
CA TRP A 426 -1.93 -3.21 -10.24
C TRP A 426 -3.20 -3.93 -10.74
N CYS A 427 -3.42 -3.98 -12.05
CA CYS A 427 -4.57 -4.65 -12.67
C CYS A 427 -4.57 -6.16 -12.36
N VAL A 428 -3.40 -6.80 -12.45
CA VAL A 428 -3.21 -8.21 -12.11
C VAL A 428 -3.43 -8.44 -10.62
N ARG A 429 -2.98 -7.52 -9.75
CA ARG A 429 -3.20 -7.60 -8.30
C ARG A 429 -4.68 -7.61 -7.93
N LEU A 430 -5.48 -6.72 -8.53
CA LEU A 430 -6.94 -6.70 -8.30
C LEU A 430 -7.61 -7.98 -8.82
N ARG A 431 -7.19 -8.49 -9.98
CA ARG A 431 -7.66 -9.78 -10.51
C ARG A 431 -7.33 -10.95 -9.58
N ILE A 432 -6.11 -11.00 -9.03
CA ILE A 432 -5.69 -12.03 -8.06
C ILE A 432 -6.62 -12.05 -6.85
N MET A 433 -7.02 -10.89 -6.31
CA MET A 433 -7.94 -10.81 -5.17
C MET A 433 -9.28 -11.49 -5.48
N ALA A 434 -9.87 -11.21 -6.65
CA ALA A 434 -11.11 -11.84 -7.09
C ALA A 434 -10.96 -13.37 -7.25
N GLN A 435 -9.87 -13.82 -7.87
CA GLN A 435 -9.59 -15.24 -8.09
C GLN A 435 -9.42 -16.02 -6.78
N VAL A 436 -8.75 -15.42 -5.78
CA VAL A 436 -8.62 -16.02 -4.44
C VAL A 436 -9.97 -16.04 -3.72
N ALA A 437 -10.78 -14.99 -3.86
CA ALA A 437 -12.14 -14.97 -3.31
C ALA A 437 -13.02 -16.09 -3.92
N GLN A 438 -12.91 -16.35 -5.22
CA GLN A 438 -13.62 -17.44 -5.90
C GLN A 438 -13.21 -18.82 -5.33
N ALA A 439 -11.90 -19.06 -5.19
CA ALA A 439 -11.37 -20.28 -4.58
C ALA A 439 -11.88 -20.46 -3.14
N LEU A 440 -11.82 -19.40 -2.33
CA LEU A 440 -12.25 -19.46 -0.93
C LEU A 440 -13.76 -19.69 -0.81
N ALA A 441 -14.54 -19.03 -1.66
CA ALA A 441 -15.99 -19.21 -1.72
C ALA A 441 -16.40 -20.62 -2.17
N PHE A 442 -15.58 -21.29 -2.98
CA PHE A 442 -15.74 -22.70 -3.31
C PHE A 442 -15.45 -23.59 -2.09
N LEU A 443 -14.27 -23.44 -1.46
CA LEU A 443 -13.89 -24.22 -0.28
C LEU A 443 -14.92 -24.10 0.87
N HIS A 444 -15.39 -22.88 1.14
CA HIS A 444 -16.40 -22.61 2.16
C HIS A 444 -17.78 -23.20 1.85
N SER A 445 -18.05 -23.58 0.60
CA SER A 445 -19.27 -24.29 0.19
C SER A 445 -19.09 -25.82 0.12
N SER A 446 -17.85 -26.28 0.02
CA SER A 446 -17.48 -27.69 -0.07
C SER A 446 -17.47 -28.34 1.32
N LYS A 447 -17.87 -29.62 1.38
CA LYS A 447 -17.94 -30.37 2.63
C LYS A 447 -16.61 -31.07 2.91
N SER A 448 -16.09 -30.89 4.12
CA SER A 448 -14.99 -31.67 4.69
C SER A 448 -15.44 -33.09 5.08
N LEU A 449 -14.50 -33.96 5.46
CA LEU A 449 -14.80 -35.29 6.03
C LEU A 449 -15.71 -35.20 7.27
N GLY A 450 -15.58 -34.13 8.07
CA GLY A 450 -16.42 -33.86 9.25
C GLY A 450 -17.80 -33.26 8.92
N GLY A 451 -18.15 -33.09 7.64
CA GLY A 451 -19.43 -32.58 7.16
C GLY A 451 -19.62 -31.06 7.25
N GLY A 452 -18.66 -30.33 7.83
CA GLY A 452 -18.62 -28.87 7.86
C GLY A 452 -17.91 -28.26 6.64
N PRO A 453 -17.96 -26.92 6.48
CA PRO A 453 -17.23 -26.22 5.40
C PRO A 453 -15.71 -26.45 5.52
N ILE A 454 -15.00 -26.49 4.39
CA ILE A 454 -13.55 -26.58 4.39
C ILE A 454 -12.98 -25.19 4.73
N ILE A 455 -12.26 -25.10 5.86
CA ILE A 455 -11.57 -23.88 6.31
C ILE A 455 -10.10 -23.99 5.92
N HIS A 456 -9.57 -23.02 5.16
CA HIS A 456 -8.24 -23.07 4.56
C HIS A 456 -7.10 -22.91 5.57
N ARG A 457 -7.25 -22.02 6.58
CA ARG A 457 -6.31 -21.80 7.71
C ARG A 457 -4.94 -21.22 7.37
N ALA A 458 -4.51 -21.23 6.11
CA ALA A 458 -3.19 -20.75 5.67
C ALA A 458 -3.28 -19.74 4.51
N ILE A 459 -4.21 -18.79 4.57
CA ILE A 459 -4.35 -17.77 3.52
C ILE A 459 -3.31 -16.67 3.75
N LYS A 460 -2.37 -16.55 2.81
CA LYS A 460 -1.32 -15.52 2.80
C LYS A 460 -0.65 -15.43 1.41
N PRO A 461 0.06 -14.33 1.09
CA PRO A 461 0.71 -14.14 -0.21
C PRO A 461 1.68 -15.25 -0.65
N GLU A 462 2.33 -15.97 0.27
CA GLU A 462 3.20 -17.13 -0.02
C GLU A 462 2.45 -18.31 -0.61
N ASN A 463 1.17 -18.45 -0.24
CA ASN A 463 0.35 -19.60 -0.59
C ASN A 463 -0.53 -19.34 -1.81
N ILE A 464 -0.39 -18.17 -2.44
CA ILE A 464 -1.05 -17.82 -3.70
C ILE A 464 -0.01 -17.93 -4.80
N LEU A 465 -0.09 -18.98 -5.60
CA LEU A 465 0.86 -19.28 -6.68
C LEU A 465 0.34 -18.75 -8.01
N LEU A 466 1.26 -18.31 -8.88
CA LEU A 466 0.91 -17.72 -10.17
C LEU A 466 1.24 -18.66 -11.34
N GLY A 467 0.31 -18.77 -12.28
CA GLY A 467 0.50 -19.53 -13.51
C GLY A 467 1.49 -18.86 -14.45
N THR A 468 2.07 -19.64 -15.36
CA THR A 468 2.97 -19.13 -16.42
C THR A 468 2.22 -18.36 -17.49
N SER A 469 1.00 -18.79 -17.82
CA SER A 469 0.11 -18.10 -18.75
C SER A 469 -0.78 -17.10 -17.99
N ASN A 470 -0.64 -15.81 -18.29
CA ASN A 470 -1.49 -14.72 -17.79
C ASN A 470 -1.51 -14.49 -16.26
N LEU A 471 -0.55 -15.06 -15.51
CA LEU A 471 -0.42 -14.89 -14.06
C LEU A 471 -1.73 -15.22 -13.31
N VAL A 472 -2.42 -16.28 -13.73
CA VAL A 472 -3.64 -16.76 -13.04
C VAL A 472 -3.28 -17.26 -11.65
N ALA A 473 -3.98 -16.76 -10.62
CA ALA A 473 -3.77 -17.15 -9.24
C ALA A 473 -4.39 -18.52 -8.92
N LYS A 474 -3.63 -19.32 -8.18
CA LYS A 474 -4.08 -20.58 -7.59
C LYS A 474 -3.69 -20.65 -6.12
N LEU A 475 -4.67 -20.87 -5.26
CA LEU A 475 -4.47 -21.06 -3.84
C LEU A 475 -3.95 -22.49 -3.57
N ALA A 476 -2.79 -22.57 -2.93
CA ALA A 476 -2.13 -23.81 -2.54
C ALA A 476 -2.43 -24.16 -1.07
N GLU A 477 -2.00 -25.35 -0.62
CA GLU A 477 -2.12 -25.84 0.78
C GLU A 477 -3.52 -26.27 1.26
N VAL A 478 -4.43 -26.59 0.34
CA VAL A 478 -5.75 -27.16 0.68
C VAL A 478 -5.62 -28.49 1.44
N ASP A 479 -4.55 -29.24 1.22
CA ASP A 479 -4.25 -30.47 1.95
C ASP A 479 -3.97 -30.22 3.44
N ALA A 480 -3.26 -29.15 3.78
CA ALA A 480 -2.97 -28.80 5.18
C ALA A 480 -4.26 -28.46 5.95
N ALA A 481 -5.22 -27.82 5.27
CA ALA A 481 -6.54 -27.53 5.82
C ALA A 481 -7.33 -28.81 6.19
N LEU A 482 -7.22 -29.84 5.35
CA LEU A 482 -7.94 -31.11 5.51
C LEU A 482 -7.26 -32.08 6.49
N LEU A 483 -5.95 -31.96 6.69
CA LEU A 483 -5.18 -32.76 7.64
C LEU A 483 -5.27 -32.23 9.08
N ALA A 484 -5.71 -30.98 9.24
CA ALA A 484 -5.78 -30.36 10.54
C ALA A 484 -6.91 -30.97 11.38
N PRO A 485 -6.66 -31.34 12.65
CA PRO A 485 -7.63 -32.04 13.48
C PRO A 485 -8.93 -31.25 13.63
N ASP A 486 -10.05 -31.96 13.62
CA ASP A 486 -11.36 -31.38 13.90
C ASP A 486 -11.42 -30.92 15.36
N SER A 487 -11.95 -29.71 15.58
CA SER A 487 -12.04 -29.06 16.90
C SER A 487 -12.95 -29.77 17.92
N LYS A 488 -13.42 -30.99 17.62
CA LYS A 488 -14.28 -31.80 18.49
C LYS A 488 -13.49 -32.76 19.39
N ASP A 489 -12.20 -32.95 19.14
CA ASP A 489 -11.33 -33.75 20.02
C ASP A 489 -10.82 -32.88 21.17
N VAL A 490 -11.66 -32.71 22.19
CA VAL A 490 -11.41 -31.88 23.40
C VAL A 490 -10.28 -32.45 24.28
N ASP A 491 -9.76 -33.65 23.96
CA ASP A 491 -8.72 -34.34 24.73
C ASP A 491 -7.30 -34.20 24.15
N ALA A 492 -7.10 -33.45 23.06
CA ALA A 492 -5.76 -33.10 22.59
C ALA A 492 -5.26 -31.85 23.30
N ALA A 493 -4.21 -31.99 24.12
CA ALA A 493 -3.53 -30.91 24.84
C ALA A 493 -3.29 -29.65 23.97
N PRO A 494 -3.34 -28.43 24.57
CA PRO A 494 -3.15 -27.17 23.86
C PRO A 494 -1.70 -27.10 23.37
N GLY A 495 -1.51 -27.19 22.07
CA GLY A 495 -0.18 -27.39 21.54
C GLY A 495 -0.13 -27.38 20.02
N MET A 496 -0.56 -26.28 19.39
CA MET A 496 0.21 -25.82 18.24
C MET A 496 1.49 -25.18 18.80
N PRO A 497 2.69 -25.73 18.57
CA PRO A 497 3.89 -24.95 18.80
C PRO A 497 3.81 -23.75 17.86
N MET A 498 3.85 -22.53 18.40
CA MET A 498 4.02 -21.29 17.64
C MET A 498 5.37 -21.35 16.89
N SER A 499 5.44 -22.10 15.80
CA SER A 499 6.68 -22.31 15.06
C SER A 499 6.93 -21.25 14.00
N ASN A 500 6.08 -20.21 13.89
CA ASN A 500 6.44 -18.98 13.20
C ASN A 500 5.69 -17.78 13.82
N ARG A 501 6.33 -17.04 14.72
CA ARG A 501 5.91 -15.67 15.09
C ARG A 501 5.69 -14.77 13.86
N ALA A 502 6.28 -15.14 12.72
CA ALA A 502 6.17 -14.44 11.44
C ALA A 502 4.76 -14.44 10.83
N ASP A 503 3.92 -15.46 11.08
CA ASP A 503 2.58 -15.58 10.46
C ASP A 503 1.45 -15.08 11.38
N ALA A 504 1.78 -14.57 12.57
CA ALA A 504 0.79 -14.18 13.59
C ALA A 504 -0.19 -13.10 13.11
N GLN A 505 0.21 -12.26 12.15
CA GLN A 505 -0.65 -11.21 11.59
C GLN A 505 -1.85 -11.73 10.80
N TYR A 506 -1.79 -12.95 10.26
CA TYR A 506 -2.90 -13.57 9.54
C TYR A 506 -3.88 -14.27 10.50
N MET A 507 -3.56 -14.34 11.80
CA MET A 507 -4.41 -14.99 12.79
C MET A 507 -5.47 -14.02 13.32
N ALA A 508 -6.74 -14.40 13.14
CA ALA A 508 -7.85 -13.59 13.61
C ALA A 508 -7.83 -13.45 15.15
N PRO A 509 -8.17 -12.27 15.72
CA PRO A 509 -8.08 -12.04 17.16
C PRO A 509 -8.91 -13.03 18.02
N GLU A 510 -10.05 -13.49 17.51
CA GLU A 510 -10.87 -14.48 18.21
C GLU A 510 -10.26 -15.89 18.23
N PHE A 511 -9.36 -16.20 17.30
CA PHE A 511 -8.67 -17.48 17.27
C PHE A 511 -7.72 -17.62 18.45
N LEU A 512 -7.02 -16.53 18.81
CA LEU A 512 -6.10 -16.49 19.96
C LEU A 512 -6.79 -16.83 21.30
N HIS A 513 -8.11 -16.69 21.38
CA HIS A 513 -8.89 -16.94 22.59
C HIS A 513 -9.62 -18.28 22.57
N ARG A 514 -10.05 -18.75 21.39
CA ARG A 514 -10.93 -19.92 21.25
C ARG A 514 -10.24 -21.13 20.67
N GLU A 515 -9.11 -20.94 19.97
CA GLU A 515 -8.37 -21.98 19.25
C GLU A 515 -9.20 -22.74 18.20
N VAL A 516 -10.28 -22.13 17.70
CA VAL A 516 -11.16 -22.74 16.68
C VAL A 516 -11.10 -21.94 15.37
N PHE A 517 -10.72 -22.61 14.29
CA PHE A 517 -10.79 -22.09 12.93
C PHE A 517 -12.24 -22.07 12.42
N THR A 518 -12.62 -21.00 11.74
CA THR A 518 -13.96 -20.82 11.16
C THR A 518 -13.86 -20.12 9.80
N GLN A 519 -14.96 -20.04 9.04
CA GLN A 519 -14.99 -19.24 7.81
C GLN A 519 -14.56 -17.79 8.07
N GLN A 520 -14.90 -17.23 9.24
CA GLN A 520 -14.51 -15.87 9.61
C GLN A 520 -13.00 -15.71 9.84
N THR A 521 -12.28 -16.76 10.27
CA THR A 521 -10.82 -16.69 10.44
C THR A 521 -10.11 -16.64 9.09
N ASP A 522 -10.62 -17.39 8.09
CA ASP A 522 -10.14 -17.28 6.71
C ASP A 522 -10.42 -15.90 6.12
N ILE A 523 -11.62 -15.35 6.36
CA ILE A 523 -11.98 -14.00 5.87
C ILE A 523 -11.04 -12.95 6.46
N TYR A 524 -10.66 -13.06 7.73
CA TYR A 524 -9.67 -12.17 8.34
C TYR A 524 -8.31 -12.25 7.63
N ALA A 525 -7.77 -13.47 7.49
CA ALA A 525 -6.49 -13.71 6.82
C ALA A 525 -6.50 -13.22 5.37
N PHE A 526 -7.62 -13.40 4.66
CA PHE A 526 -7.83 -12.88 3.31
C PHE A 526 -7.87 -11.34 3.29
N GLY A 527 -8.50 -10.71 4.28
CA GLY A 527 -8.49 -9.26 4.45
C GLY A 527 -7.08 -8.69 4.59
N ILE A 528 -6.26 -9.28 5.47
CA ILE A 528 -4.85 -8.90 5.61
C ILE A 528 -4.10 -9.10 4.28
N THR A 529 -4.31 -10.25 3.62
CA THR A 529 -3.68 -10.56 2.32
C THR A 529 -4.03 -9.52 1.24
N ILE A 530 -5.29 -9.05 1.16
CA ILE A 530 -5.68 -7.97 0.23
C ILE A 530 -4.87 -6.71 0.51
N LEU A 531 -4.77 -6.30 1.77
CA LEU A 531 -4.08 -5.05 2.15
C LEU A 531 -2.58 -5.13 1.86
N GLU A 532 -1.95 -6.29 2.06
CA GLU A 532 -0.54 -6.50 1.69
C GLU A 532 -0.33 -6.47 0.18
N ILE A 533 -1.25 -7.04 -0.60
CA ILE A 533 -1.17 -6.98 -2.07
C ILE A 533 -1.27 -5.54 -2.56
N LEU A 534 -2.11 -4.70 -1.95
CA LEU A 534 -2.27 -3.28 -2.31
C LEU A 534 -1.04 -2.44 -1.92
N THR A 535 -0.57 -2.60 -0.69
CA THR A 535 0.52 -1.78 -0.12
C THR A 535 1.91 -2.23 -0.56
N GLY A 536 2.05 -3.49 -0.95
CA GLY A 536 3.36 -4.13 -1.15
C GLY A 536 4.15 -4.33 0.15
N LYS A 537 3.52 -4.08 1.32
CA LYS A 537 4.16 -4.16 2.64
C LYS A 537 3.65 -5.38 3.39
N PHE A 538 4.56 -6.24 3.83
CA PHE A 538 4.23 -7.43 4.64
C PHE A 538 4.30 -7.18 6.15
N LYS A 539 4.24 -5.92 6.56
CA LYS A 539 4.22 -5.46 7.95
C LYS A 539 3.31 -4.26 8.03
N ASP A 540 2.39 -4.29 9.00
CA ASP A 540 1.49 -3.19 9.32
C ASP A 540 0.69 -2.63 8.11
N ALA A 541 0.35 -3.52 7.17
CA ALA A 541 -0.48 -3.16 6.02
C ALA A 541 -1.88 -2.69 6.44
N PHE A 542 -2.41 -3.26 7.53
CA PHE A 542 -3.70 -2.87 8.09
C PHE A 542 -3.68 -1.43 8.61
N GLY A 543 -2.76 -1.08 9.53
CA GLY A 543 -2.68 0.28 10.07
C GLY A 543 -2.39 1.31 9.00
N SER A 544 -1.45 1.01 8.09
CA SER A 544 -1.12 1.89 6.96
C SER A 544 -2.34 2.22 6.09
N MET A 545 -3.22 1.25 5.85
CA MET A 545 -4.42 1.46 5.03
C MET A 545 -5.58 2.06 5.82
N GLU A 546 -5.74 1.70 7.09
CA GLU A 546 -6.77 2.28 7.97
C GLU A 546 -6.59 3.80 8.12
N ASP A 547 -5.35 4.27 8.28
CA ASP A 547 -5.03 5.70 8.40
C ASP A 547 -5.23 6.48 7.08
N ALA A 548 -5.15 5.78 5.95
CA ALA A 548 -5.10 6.41 4.62
C ALA A 548 -6.43 6.39 3.87
N VAL A 549 -7.35 5.46 4.18
CA VAL A 549 -8.56 5.19 3.37
C VAL A 549 -9.53 6.37 3.25
N ASP A 550 -9.47 7.32 4.19
CA ASP A 550 -10.34 8.51 4.20
C ASP A 550 -9.76 9.71 3.41
N ASP A 551 -8.49 9.66 2.99
CA ASP A 551 -7.83 10.72 2.21
C ASP A 551 -7.26 10.12 0.90
N PRO A 552 -7.87 10.39 -0.26
CA PRO A 552 -7.41 9.86 -1.55
C PRO A 552 -5.95 10.16 -1.89
N ALA A 553 -5.41 11.30 -1.44
CA ALA A 553 -4.03 11.67 -1.70
C ALA A 553 -3.05 10.84 -0.84
N VAL A 554 -3.38 10.65 0.44
CA VAL A 554 -2.60 9.78 1.33
C VAL A 554 -2.73 8.32 0.88
N PHE A 555 -3.94 7.87 0.56
CA PHE A 555 -4.21 6.54 0.03
C PHE A 555 -3.35 6.21 -1.19
N GLY A 556 -3.30 7.11 -2.18
CA GLY A 556 -2.46 6.93 -3.37
C GLY A 556 -0.98 6.75 -3.04
N SER A 557 -0.46 7.41 -1.99
CA SER A 557 0.93 7.28 -1.55
C SER A 557 1.21 6.01 -0.72
N THR A 558 0.16 5.37 -0.20
CA THR A 558 0.25 4.13 0.59
C THR A 558 0.27 2.88 -0.31
N LEU A 559 -0.24 2.98 -1.54
CA LEU A 559 -0.20 1.92 -2.54
C LEU A 559 1.24 1.60 -2.98
N ASP A 560 1.47 0.34 -3.38
CA ASP A 560 2.78 -0.10 -3.84
C ASP A 560 3.18 0.62 -5.15
N PRO A 561 4.22 1.46 -5.16
CA PRO A 561 4.66 2.16 -6.36
C PRO A 561 5.18 1.20 -7.44
N ASN A 562 5.65 0.00 -7.06
CA ASN A 562 6.17 -0.99 -8.00
C ASN A 562 5.07 -1.65 -8.84
N ALA A 563 3.79 -1.47 -8.49
CA ALA A 563 2.67 -1.99 -9.28
C ALA A 563 2.29 -1.09 -10.48
N GLY A 564 2.96 0.04 -10.65
CA GLY A 564 2.70 1.03 -11.69
C GLY A 564 1.67 2.09 -11.27
N SER A 565 1.02 2.69 -12.26
CA SER A 565 0.03 3.77 -12.03
C SER A 565 -1.33 3.17 -11.66
N TRP A 566 -1.61 3.07 -10.37
CA TRP A 566 -2.88 2.57 -9.85
C TRP A 566 -4.07 3.42 -10.30
N ASP A 567 -5.18 2.75 -10.65
CA ASP A 567 -6.49 3.36 -10.50
C ASP A 567 -6.82 3.44 -9.01
N VAL A 568 -6.63 4.64 -8.45
CA VAL A 568 -6.81 4.94 -7.03
C VAL A 568 -8.23 4.60 -6.56
N GLN A 569 -9.24 4.80 -7.40
CA GLN A 569 -10.63 4.55 -7.03
C GLN A 569 -10.90 3.05 -6.90
N LEU A 570 -10.46 2.25 -7.88
CA LEU A 570 -10.59 0.79 -7.83
C LEU A 570 -9.78 0.18 -6.68
N ALA A 571 -8.57 0.70 -6.45
CA ALA A 571 -7.72 0.30 -5.34
C ALA A 571 -8.39 0.61 -3.99
N MET A 572 -9.05 1.75 -3.86
CA MET A 572 -9.77 2.15 -2.65
C MET A 572 -11.00 1.29 -2.41
N GLU A 573 -11.77 0.94 -3.44
CA GLU A 573 -12.86 -0.04 -3.35
C GLU A 573 -12.34 -1.39 -2.83
N ALA A 574 -11.20 -1.87 -3.35
CA ALA A 574 -10.57 -3.11 -2.89
C ALA A 574 -10.04 -3.02 -1.45
N ALA A 575 -9.43 -1.90 -1.07
CA ALA A 575 -8.94 -1.65 0.29
C ALA A 575 -10.08 -1.67 1.31
N GLN A 576 -11.22 -1.07 0.98
CA GLN A 576 -12.41 -1.11 1.84
C GLN A 576 -12.93 -2.54 2.03
N VAL A 577 -12.87 -3.39 1.00
CA VAL A 577 -13.15 -4.83 1.15
C VAL A 577 -12.15 -5.47 2.12
N GLY A 578 -10.85 -5.22 1.92
CA GLY A 578 -9.77 -5.72 2.79
C GLY A 578 -9.95 -5.33 4.26
N LEU A 579 -10.19 -4.05 4.56
CA LEU A 579 -10.40 -3.51 5.90
C LEU A 579 -11.65 -4.13 6.58
N ARG A 580 -12.77 -4.26 5.85
CA ARG A 580 -13.97 -4.92 6.38
C ARG A 580 -13.72 -6.40 6.67
N CYS A 581 -12.97 -7.10 5.81
CA CYS A 581 -12.58 -8.49 6.03
C CYS A 581 -11.66 -8.65 7.24
N ALA A 582 -10.70 -7.73 7.42
CA ALA A 582 -9.74 -7.72 8.52
C ALA A 582 -10.29 -7.10 9.83
N ASN A 583 -11.61 -6.87 9.94
CA ASN A 583 -12.18 -6.27 11.14
C ASN A 583 -11.91 -7.16 12.38
N PRO A 584 -11.41 -6.60 13.51
CA PRO A 584 -11.17 -7.37 14.73
C PRO A 584 -12.43 -8.06 15.27
N ASN A 585 -13.60 -7.45 15.08
CA ASN A 585 -14.88 -8.05 15.43
C ASN A 585 -15.38 -8.94 14.29
N ARG A 586 -15.29 -10.25 14.48
CA ARG A 586 -15.75 -11.25 13.51
C ARG A 586 -17.20 -11.10 13.02
N ARG A 587 -18.07 -10.43 13.79
CA ARG A 587 -19.48 -10.22 13.42
C ARG A 587 -19.66 -9.09 12.40
N LEU A 588 -18.69 -8.18 12.30
CA LEU A 588 -18.69 -7.08 11.34
C LEU A 588 -18.04 -7.45 10.01
N ARG A 589 -17.35 -8.60 9.95
CA ARG A 589 -16.76 -9.09 8.70
C ARG A 589 -17.88 -9.52 7.73
N PRO A 590 -17.78 -9.12 6.46
CA PRO A 590 -18.79 -9.42 5.45
C PRO A 590 -18.87 -10.92 5.15
N SER A 591 -20.01 -11.35 4.60
CA SER A 591 -20.16 -12.71 4.07
C SER A 591 -19.41 -12.83 2.73
N MET A 592 -18.93 -14.05 2.45
CA MET A 592 -18.23 -14.33 1.21
C MET A 592 -19.11 -14.11 -0.04
N ARG A 593 -20.39 -14.54 0.00
CA ARG A 593 -21.28 -14.54 -1.18
C ARG A 593 -22.56 -13.72 -1.04
N THR A 594 -23.03 -13.46 0.17
CA THR A 594 -24.41 -13.00 0.41
C THR A 594 -24.47 -11.71 1.21
N GLY A 595 -25.53 -10.93 1.00
CA GLY A 595 -25.77 -9.69 1.74
C GLY A 595 -25.06 -8.47 1.15
N GLU A 596 -25.32 -7.33 1.77
CA GLU A 596 -24.73 -6.05 1.38
C GLU A 596 -23.22 -6.04 1.70
N GLY A 597 -22.41 -5.60 0.74
CA GLY A 597 -20.95 -5.57 0.89
C GLY A 597 -20.28 -6.95 0.85
N ALA A 598 -20.96 -7.98 0.31
CA ALA A 598 -20.39 -9.32 0.14
C ALA A 598 -19.06 -9.28 -0.63
N ILE A 599 -18.12 -10.12 -0.19
CA ILE A 599 -16.72 -10.08 -0.62
C ILE A 599 -16.58 -10.41 -2.11
N LEU A 600 -17.08 -11.58 -2.52
CA LEU A 600 -16.90 -12.08 -3.88
C LEU A 600 -17.53 -11.17 -4.94
N PRO A 601 -18.81 -10.76 -4.83
CA PRO A 601 -19.42 -9.86 -5.82
C PRO A 601 -18.69 -8.51 -5.93
N ALA A 602 -18.19 -7.98 -4.81
CA ALA A 602 -17.44 -6.72 -4.83
C ALA A 602 -16.12 -6.85 -5.59
N LEU A 603 -15.34 -7.91 -5.33
CA LEU A 603 -14.06 -8.12 -6.00
C LEU A 603 -14.23 -8.52 -7.48
N GLU A 604 -15.26 -9.29 -7.83
CA GLU A 604 -15.59 -9.60 -9.23
C GLU A 604 -16.01 -8.35 -10.01
N SER A 605 -16.78 -7.45 -9.39
CA SER A 605 -17.12 -6.16 -9.97
C SER A 605 -15.87 -5.32 -10.23
N ILE A 606 -14.95 -5.24 -9.26
CA ILE A 606 -13.67 -4.53 -9.43
C ILE A 606 -12.85 -5.14 -10.57
N ALA A 607 -12.66 -6.47 -10.59
CA ALA A 607 -11.92 -7.16 -11.65
C ALA A 607 -12.54 -6.94 -13.03
N SER A 608 -13.87 -6.95 -13.14
CA SER A 608 -14.57 -6.70 -14.42
C SER A 608 -14.36 -5.27 -14.93
N LYS A 609 -14.31 -4.27 -14.03
CA LYS A 609 -14.01 -2.87 -14.40
C LYS A 609 -12.58 -2.73 -14.95
N VAL A 610 -11.62 -3.49 -14.40
CA VAL A 610 -10.22 -3.51 -14.88
C VAL A 610 -10.14 -4.06 -16.30
N GLU A 611 -10.76 -5.20 -16.59
CA GLU A 611 -10.76 -5.80 -17.94
C GLU A 611 -11.41 -4.88 -18.98
N LEU A 612 -12.46 -4.15 -18.59
CA LEU A 612 -13.08 -3.15 -19.44
C LEU A 612 -12.14 -1.96 -19.72
N ALA A 613 -11.39 -1.49 -18.70
CA ALA A 613 -10.44 -0.40 -18.87
C ALA A 613 -9.27 -0.79 -19.80
N ASP A 614 -8.71 -1.99 -19.61
CA ASP A 614 -7.63 -2.52 -20.45
C ASP A 614 -8.08 -2.66 -21.92
N SER A 615 -9.28 -3.20 -22.15
CA SER A 615 -9.82 -3.33 -23.53
C SER A 615 -10.10 -1.98 -24.21
N ILE A 616 -10.52 -0.95 -23.47
CA ILE A 616 -10.72 0.41 -24.01
C ILE A 616 -9.37 1.06 -24.37
N GLU A 617 -8.34 0.87 -23.55
CA GLU A 617 -6.99 1.37 -23.84
C GLU A 617 -6.38 0.68 -25.06
N ASP A 618 -6.56 -0.63 -25.21
CA ASP A 618 -6.10 -1.38 -26.37
C ASP A 618 -6.80 -0.91 -27.66
N VAL A 619 -8.12 -0.67 -27.63
CA VAL A 619 -8.85 -0.10 -28.77
C VAL A 619 -8.37 1.32 -29.09
N ARG A 620 -8.09 2.15 -28.08
CA ARG A 620 -7.55 3.51 -28.29
C ARG A 620 -6.15 3.49 -28.90
N ARG A 621 -5.29 2.56 -28.48
CA ARG A 621 -3.96 2.36 -29.08
C ARG A 621 -4.04 1.87 -30.52
N MET A 622 -5.02 1.03 -30.85
CA MET A 622 -5.26 0.62 -32.24
C MET A 622 -5.75 1.79 -33.11
N SER A 623 -6.63 2.66 -32.58
CA SER A 623 -7.14 3.83 -33.33
C SER A 623 -6.15 4.98 -33.51
N LEU A 624 -5.02 4.97 -32.78
CA LEU A 624 -3.95 5.97 -32.92
C LEU A 624 -2.84 5.50 -33.88
N CYS A 625 -2.90 4.24 -34.35
CA CYS A 625 -1.99 3.66 -35.32
C CYS A 625 -2.59 3.60 -36.75
N GLU A 626 -3.84 4.04 -36.93
CA GLU A 626 -4.46 4.36 -38.23
C GLU A 626 -4.40 5.87 -38.48
#